data_AF-A0A526Z6G6-F1
#
_entry.id   AF-A0A526Z6G6-F1
#
_cell.length_a   1.000
_cell.length_b   1.000
_cell.length_c   1.000
_cell.angle_alpha   90.00
_cell.angle_beta   90.00
_cell.angle_gamma   90.00
#
_symmetry.space_group_name_H-M   'P 1'
#
loop_
_entity.id
_entity.type
_entity.pdbx_description
1 polymer ?
#
loop_
_entity_poly.entity_id
_entity_poly.type
_entity_poly.pdbx_seq_one_letter_code
_entity_poly.pdbx_strand_id
1 'polypeptide(L)'
;VLVDELAHTNAPGSRHPKRYLDVQEILTHGIDVYTTLNIQHVESLNDVVAQITRVRVRETVPDSIIDQADDIEIIDLTPDDLIKRLEEGKVYIPST
;
A
#
# COMPACT_ATOMS: atom_id res chain seq x y z
N VAL A 1 -3.63 -5.00 15.59
CA VAL A 1 -4.09 -3.65 15.14
C VAL A 1 -4.32 -3.70 13.65
N LEU A 2 -5.31 -2.99 13.13
CA LEU A 2 -5.55 -2.87 11.69
C LEU A 2 -4.99 -1.51 11.21
N VAL A 3 -4.14 -1.54 10.21
CA VAL A 3 -3.48 -0.34 9.65
C VAL A 3 -3.64 -0.35 8.14
N ASP A 4 -4.48 0.52 7.59
CA ASP A 4 -4.69 0.59 6.14
C ASP A 4 -3.53 1.32 5.44
N GLU A 5 -3.31 1.01 4.16
CA GLU A 5 -2.33 1.66 3.27
C GLU A 5 -0.87 1.66 3.78
N LEU A 6 -0.19 0.50 3.77
CA LEU A 6 1.20 0.37 4.24
C LEU A 6 2.18 1.36 3.58
N ALA A 7 1.92 1.71 2.32
CA ALA A 7 2.73 2.64 1.53
C ALA A 7 2.58 4.12 1.89
N HIS A 8 1.59 4.46 2.71
CA HIS A 8 1.23 5.84 2.98
C HIS A 8 2.41 6.68 3.52
N THR A 9 2.52 7.91 3.02
CA THR A 9 3.42 8.95 3.53
C THR A 9 2.67 9.74 4.58
N ASN A 10 3.15 9.68 5.82
CA ASN A 10 2.47 10.31 6.92
C ASN A 10 2.50 11.85 6.80
N ALA A 11 1.53 12.50 7.46
CA ALA A 11 1.42 13.94 7.46
C ALA A 11 2.69 14.63 8.02
N PRO A 12 3.06 15.82 7.54
CA PRO A 12 4.19 16.58 8.09
C PRO A 12 4.09 16.75 9.62
N GLY A 13 5.22 16.56 10.31
CA GLY A 13 5.28 16.61 11.77
C GLY A 13 4.92 15.30 12.48
N SER A 14 4.49 14.27 11.74
CA SER A 14 4.36 12.91 12.27
C SER A 14 5.71 12.38 12.76
N ARG A 15 5.68 11.51 13.78
CA ARG A 15 6.88 10.91 14.37
C ARG A 15 7.73 10.17 13.33
N HIS A 16 7.07 9.39 12.46
CA HIS A 16 7.72 8.73 11.33
C HIS A 16 7.18 9.28 10.01
N PRO A 17 8.02 9.38 8.96
CA PRO A 17 7.60 9.87 7.65
C PRO A 17 6.76 8.86 6.85
N LYS A 18 6.80 7.57 7.19
CA LYS A 18 6.15 6.48 6.44
C LYS A 18 5.38 5.57 7.37
N ARG A 19 4.19 5.13 6.93
CA ARG A 19 3.32 4.27 7.73
C ARG A 19 3.94 2.90 8.03
N TYR A 20 4.75 2.34 7.12
CA TYR A 20 5.47 1.11 7.42
C TYR A 20 6.44 1.22 8.61
N LEU A 21 6.95 2.41 8.92
CA LEU A 21 7.79 2.63 10.10
C LEU A 21 6.96 2.64 11.39
N ASP A 22 5.72 3.16 11.33
CA ASP A 22 4.77 3.03 12.44
C ASP A 22 4.42 1.56 12.67
N VAL A 23 4.19 0.80 11.59
CA VAL A 23 3.95 -0.65 11.66
C VAL A 23 5.13 -1.37 12.31
N GLN A 24 6.36 -1.07 11.90
CA GLN A 24 7.56 -1.65 12.53
C GLN A 24 7.65 -1.29 14.02
N GLU A 25 7.35 -0.05 14.41
CA GLU A 25 7.30 0.31 15.84
C GLU A 25 6.20 -0.47 16.59
N ILE A 26 5.01 -0.65 16.01
CA ILE A 26 3.95 -1.42 16.65
C ILE A 26 4.39 -2.88 16.86
N LEU A 27 5.02 -3.47 15.84
CA LEU A 27 5.55 -4.83 15.89
C LEU A 27 6.64 -4.99 16.97
N THR A 28 7.53 -4.00 17.18
CA THR A 28 8.57 -4.08 18.22
C THR A 28 8.01 -4.08 19.64
N HIS A 29 6.74 -3.67 19.82
CA HIS A 29 6.02 -3.77 21.09
C HIS A 29 5.26 -5.10 21.24
N GLY A 30 5.42 -6.04 20.31
CA GLY A 30 4.78 -7.36 20.35
C GLY A 30 3.30 -7.32 20.01
N ILE A 31 2.88 -6.36 19.18
CA ILE A 31 1.48 -6.20 18.75
C ILE A 31 1.37 -6.59 17.27
N ASP A 32 0.52 -7.57 16.98
CA ASP A 32 0.28 -8.01 15.60
C ASP A 32 -0.38 -6.92 14.78
N VAL A 33 0.01 -6.79 13.50
CA VAL A 33 -0.54 -5.80 12.57
C VAL A 33 -1.08 -6.49 11.32
N TYR A 34 -2.32 -6.17 10.96
CA TYR A 34 -2.87 -6.48 9.65
C TYR A 34 -2.88 -5.19 8.83
N THR A 35 -2.45 -5.26 7.58
CA THR A 35 -2.35 -4.08 6.70
C THR A 35 -2.75 -4.41 5.28
N THR A 36 -2.92 -3.37 4.47
CA THR A 36 -3.23 -3.47 3.04
C THR A 36 -2.14 -2.80 2.22
N LEU A 37 -1.90 -3.31 1.02
CA LEU A 37 -0.94 -2.74 0.09
C LEU A 37 -1.39 -3.03 -1.34
N ASN A 38 -1.53 -1.99 -2.17
CA ASN A 38 -1.63 -2.19 -3.61
C ASN A 38 -0.24 -2.45 -4.19
N ILE A 39 -0.11 -3.45 -5.06
CA ILE A 39 1.16 -3.91 -5.63
C ILE A 39 1.96 -2.81 -6.36
N GLN A 40 1.27 -1.76 -6.84
CA GLN A 40 1.92 -0.63 -7.51
C GLN A 40 2.90 0.15 -6.62
N HIS A 41 2.80 0.00 -5.30
CA HIS A 41 3.63 0.71 -4.33
C HIS A 41 4.90 -0.07 -3.94
N VAL A 42 5.09 -1.29 -4.42
CA VAL A 42 6.33 -2.04 -4.20
C VAL A 42 7.47 -1.34 -4.95
N GLU A 43 8.55 -1.01 -4.23
CA GLU A 43 9.63 -0.17 -4.76
C GLU A 43 10.26 -0.77 -6.03
N SER A 44 10.57 -2.07 -6.04
CA SER A 44 11.12 -2.75 -7.20
C SER A 44 10.23 -2.73 -8.46
N LEU A 45 8.92 -2.53 -8.30
CA LEU A 45 7.94 -2.53 -9.40
C LEU A 45 7.65 -1.15 -9.98
N ASN A 46 8.19 -0.08 -9.37
CA ASN A 46 7.83 1.30 -9.71
C ASN A 46 8.06 1.63 -11.20
N ASP A 47 9.20 1.23 -11.74
CA ASP A 47 9.56 1.50 -13.14
C ASP A 47 8.65 0.75 -14.12
N VAL A 48 8.31 -0.50 -13.82
CA VAL A 48 7.40 -1.33 -14.63
C VAL A 48 6.00 -0.73 -14.63
N VAL A 49 5.49 -0.35 -13.46
CA VAL A 49 4.20 0.31 -13.31
C VAL A 49 4.17 1.62 -14.10
N ALA A 50 5.21 2.44 -13.99
CA ALA A 50 5.30 3.71 -14.71
C ALA A 50 5.39 3.52 -16.23
N GLN A 51 6.06 2.46 -16.71
CA GLN A 51 6.12 2.14 -18.14
C GLN A 51 4.74 1.75 -18.70
N ILE A 52 3.97 0.96 -17.95
CA ILE A 52 2.65 0.46 -18.36
C ILE A 52 1.60 1.57 -18.27
N THR A 53 1.50 2.23 -17.12
CA THR A 53 0.41 3.16 -16.81
C THR A 53 0.71 4.61 -17.18
N ARG A 54 1.99 4.95 -17.41
CA ARG A 54 2.49 6.34 -17.55
C ARG A 54 2.32 7.19 -16.28
N VAL A 55 1.90 6.61 -15.17
CA VAL A 55 1.75 7.26 -13.87
C VAL A 55 2.93 6.90 -12.98
N ARG A 56 3.59 7.90 -12.39
CA ARG A 56 4.64 7.68 -11.39
C ARG A 56 4.03 7.50 -10.01
N VAL A 57 4.26 6.36 -9.38
CA VAL A 57 3.88 6.11 -8.00
C VAL A 57 4.91 6.76 -7.09
N ARG A 58 4.48 7.75 -6.30
CA ARG A 58 5.36 8.52 -5.40
C ARG A 58 5.53 7.85 -4.04
N GLU A 59 4.49 7.17 -3.59
CA GLU A 59 4.49 6.49 -2.30
C GLU A 59 4.92 5.05 -2.50
N THR A 60 6.09 4.69 -1.97
CA THR A 60 6.62 3.33 -2.09
C THR A 60 6.85 2.69 -0.72
N VAL A 61 6.91 1.36 -0.73
CA VAL A 61 7.37 0.49 0.36
C VAL A 61 8.56 -0.32 -0.16
N PRO A 62 9.68 -0.35 0.57
CA PRO A 62 10.79 -1.24 0.23
C PRO A 62 10.35 -2.71 0.27
N ASP A 63 10.81 -3.50 -0.70
CA ASP A 63 10.52 -4.94 -0.79
C ASP A 63 10.82 -5.67 0.52
N SER A 64 11.89 -5.28 1.22
CA SER A 64 12.29 -5.89 2.50
C SER A 64 11.26 -5.77 3.61
N ILE A 65 10.36 -4.79 3.58
CA ILE A 65 9.26 -4.68 4.54
C ILE A 65 8.19 -5.74 4.26
N ILE A 66 7.97 -6.06 2.98
CA ILE A 66 7.01 -7.07 2.54
C ILE A 66 7.58 -8.47 2.83
N ASP A 67 8.88 -8.66 2.61
CA ASP A 67 9.60 -9.92 2.91
C ASP A 67 9.57 -10.29 4.40
N GLN A 68 9.32 -9.32 5.28
CA GLN A 68 9.18 -9.53 6.73
C GLN A 68 7.77 -9.96 7.15
N ALA A 69 6.79 -9.93 6.25
CA ALA A 69 5.43 -10.32 6.59
C ALA A 69 5.35 -11.82 6.89
N ASP A 70 4.74 -12.18 8.03
CA ASP A 70 4.53 -13.58 8.40
C ASP A 70 3.58 -14.29 7.42
N ASP A 71 2.56 -13.58 6.95
CA ASP A 71 1.57 -14.07 5.98
C ASP A 71 1.21 -12.98 4.97
N ILE A 72 0.96 -13.40 3.72
CA ILE A 72 0.49 -12.52 2.64
C ILE A 72 -0.75 -13.16 2.00
N GLU A 73 -1.87 -12.43 2.02
CA GLU A 73 -3.10 -12.81 1.34
C GLU A 73 -3.30 -11.96 0.09
N ILE A 74 -3.42 -12.60 -1.07
CA ILE A 74 -3.67 -11.92 -2.34
C ILE A 74 -5.17 -11.77 -2.51
N ILE A 75 -5.63 -10.51 -2.54
CA ILE A 75 -7.03 -10.18 -2.86
C ILE A 75 -7.11 -9.90 -4.36
N ASP A 76 -7.83 -10.75 -5.09
CA ASP A 76 -7.98 -10.65 -6.54
C ASP A 76 -9.37 -10.14 -6.97
N LEU A 77 -9.40 -9.45 -8.11
CA LEU A 77 -10.60 -8.98 -8.79
C LEU A 77 -10.28 -8.81 -10.28
N THR A 78 -11.18 -9.26 -11.16
CA THR A 78 -10.99 -9.09 -12.60
C THR A 78 -10.96 -7.60 -12.99
N PRO A 79 -10.20 -7.21 -14.03
CA PRO A 79 -10.21 -5.83 -14.51
C PRO A 79 -11.61 -5.33 -14.87
N ASP A 80 -12.42 -6.15 -15.53
CA ASP A 80 -13.78 -5.79 -15.93
C ASP A 80 -14.69 -5.52 -14.72
N ASP A 81 -14.59 -6.33 -13.66
CA ASP A 81 -15.34 -6.11 -12.42
C ASP A 81 -14.87 -4.85 -11.69
N LEU A 82 -13.57 -4.56 -11.69
CA LEU A 82 -13.04 -3.34 -11.08
C LEU A 82 -13.50 -2.08 -11.83
N ILE A 83 -13.47 -2.10 -13.16
CA ILE A 83 -13.99 -1.03 -14.01
C ILE A 83 -15.47 -0.80 -13.73
N LYS A 84 -16.27 -1.87 -13.70
CA LYS A 84 -17.69 -1.79 -13.37
C LYS A 84 -17.93 -1.17 -11.99
N ARG A 85 -17.17 -1.58 -10.96
CA ARG A 85 -17.28 -0.98 -9.61
C ARG A 85 -16.92 0.50 -9.61
N LEU A 86 -15.94 0.92 -10.42
CA LEU A 86 -15.58 2.32 -10.56
C LEU A 86 -16.71 3.13 -11.21
N GLU A 87 -17.32 2.62 -12.28
CA GLU A 87 -18.48 3.24 -12.94
C GLU A 87 -19.70 3.34 -12.01
N GLU A 88 -19.89 2.35 -11.14
CA GLU A 88 -20.94 2.33 -10.12
C GLU A 88 -20.62 3.22 -8.90
N GLY A 89 -19.48 3.90 -8.86
CA GLY A 89 -19.06 4.75 -7.75
C GLY A 89 -18.68 3.99 -6.47
N LYS A 90 -18.41 2.69 -6.58
CA LYS A 90 -18.02 1.80 -5.46
C LYS A 90 -16.51 1.73 -5.22
N VAL A 91 -15.74 2.47 -6.02
CA VAL A 91 -14.29 2.66 -5.85
C VAL A 91 -14.08 4.14 -5.56
N TYR A 92 -13.60 4.42 -4.35
CA TYR A 92 -13.19 5.77 -3.99
C TYR A 92 -11.79 6.02 -4.54
N ILE A 93 -11.61 7.13 -5.25
CA ILE A 93 -10.31 7.62 -5.67
C ILE A 93 -10.03 8.85 -4.81
N PRO A 94 -9.04 8.81 -3.91
CA PRO A 94 -8.65 9.98 -3.14
C PRO A 94 -8.26 11.10 -4.10
N SER A 95 -8.82 12.29 -3.89
CA SER A 95 -8.40 13.49 -4.61
C SER A 95 -7.03 13.92 -4.08
N THR A 96 -5.95 13.48 -4.74
CA THR A 96 -4.58 14.00 -4.56
C THR A 96 -4.40 15.38 -5.14
#